data_AF-A0A354GE99-F1
#
_entry.id   AF-A0A354GE99-F1
#
_cell.length_a   1.000
_cell.length_b   1.000
_cell.length_c   1.000
_cell.angle_alpha   90.00
_cell.angle_beta   90.00
_cell.angle_gamma   90.00
#
_symmetry.space_group_name_H-M   'P 1'
#
loop_
_entity.id
_entity.type
_entity.pdbx_description
1 polymer ?
#
loop_
_entity_poly.entity_id
_entity_poly.type
_entity_poly.pdbx_seq_one_letter_code
_entity_poly.pdbx_strand_id
1 'polypeptide(L)'
;MNTKDIDLKLTDIAHFRGAYAYDLLPAKPTSDFSAVINTDDSTKPGDHWLVLARKEGKLLFIDSYGRHYKDESFDPNFKNWILNYIGDERVVCNRRWLQRLTSNACGAYCVYFIRELDNHSLRFCVSVFGVDLAANDSFVLRYVDNIDTEQ
;
A
#
# COMPACT_ATOMS: atom_id res chain seq x y z
N MET A 1 -0.66 -6.01 11.07
CA MET A 1 0.79 -6.00 10.80
C MET A 1 1.34 -4.65 11.22
N ASN A 2 2.52 -4.65 11.84
CA ASN A 2 3.26 -3.43 12.15
C ASN A 2 4.35 -3.16 11.09
N THR A 3 5.05 -2.03 11.19
CA THR A 3 6.17 -1.64 10.29
C THR A 3 7.21 -2.75 10.11
N LYS A 4 7.67 -3.37 11.20
CA LYS A 4 8.73 -4.40 11.16
C LYS A 4 8.26 -5.64 10.42
N ASP A 5 7.01 -6.05 10.63
CA ASP A 5 6.43 -7.21 9.91
C ASP A 5 6.37 -6.94 8.41
N ILE A 6 5.98 -5.71 8.01
CA ILE A 6 5.89 -5.32 6.60
C ILE A 6 7.28 -5.25 5.97
N ASP A 7 8.23 -4.62 6.65
CA ASP A 7 9.61 -4.50 6.16
C ASP A 7 10.26 -5.86 5.97
N LEU A 8 10.12 -6.76 6.95
CA LEU A 8 10.66 -8.12 6.87
C LEU A 8 10.11 -8.87 5.64
N LYS A 9 8.83 -8.69 5.34
CA LYS A 9 8.16 -9.34 4.21
C LYS A 9 8.41 -8.68 2.86
N LEU A 10 9.13 -7.56 2.79
CA LEU A 10 9.36 -6.83 1.54
C LEU A 10 10.82 -6.45 1.31
N THR A 11 11.72 -6.75 2.25
CA THR A 11 13.15 -6.38 2.17
C THR A 11 13.88 -7.01 0.98
N ASP A 12 13.38 -8.11 0.44
CA ASP A 12 13.89 -8.81 -0.75
C ASP A 12 13.40 -8.18 -2.07
N ILE A 13 12.39 -7.30 -2.01
CA ILE A 13 11.81 -6.68 -3.21
C ILE A 13 12.67 -5.49 -3.67
N ALA A 14 13.05 -5.55 -4.95
CA ALA A 14 13.83 -4.48 -5.57
C ALA A 14 13.12 -3.12 -5.43
N HIS A 15 13.90 -2.09 -5.11
CA HIS A 15 13.43 -0.71 -4.94
C HIS A 15 12.39 -0.49 -3.83
N PHE A 16 12.12 -1.49 -2.98
CA PHE A 16 11.35 -1.26 -1.76
C PHE A 16 12.16 -0.43 -0.78
N ARG A 17 11.54 0.64 -0.26
CA ARG A 17 12.21 1.61 0.60
C ARG A 17 11.88 1.45 2.07
N GLY A 18 10.85 0.67 2.42
CA GLY A 18 10.39 0.50 3.80
C GLY A 18 8.94 0.94 4.02
N ALA A 19 8.45 0.64 5.22
CA ALA A 19 7.18 1.09 5.76
C ALA A 19 7.38 2.27 6.72
N TYR A 20 6.62 3.34 6.51
CA TYR A 20 6.79 4.61 7.23
C TYR A 20 5.46 5.15 7.73
N ALA A 21 5.47 5.86 8.86
CA ALA A 21 4.45 6.87 9.10
C ALA A 21 4.57 7.96 8.02
N TYR A 22 3.46 8.60 7.62
CA TYR A 22 3.50 9.49 6.45
C TYR A 22 4.52 10.63 6.62
N ASP A 23 4.65 11.18 7.82
CA ASP A 23 5.55 12.29 8.15
C ASP A 23 7.03 11.92 8.17
N LEU A 24 7.33 10.61 8.15
CA LEU A 24 8.70 10.07 8.10
C LEU A 24 9.07 9.51 6.72
N LEU A 25 8.19 9.61 5.72
CA LEU A 25 8.50 9.10 4.39
C LEU A 25 9.65 9.93 3.78
N PRO A 26 10.76 9.30 3.35
CA PRO A 26 11.89 10.01 2.78
C PRO A 26 11.54 10.74 1.48
N ALA A 27 12.40 11.65 1.04
CA ALA A 27 12.22 12.38 -0.21
C ALA A 27 11.88 11.45 -1.39
N LYS A 28 10.90 11.88 -2.20
CA LYS A 28 10.36 11.11 -3.32
C LYS A 28 11.40 10.87 -4.42
N PRO A 29 11.70 9.61 -4.78
CA PRO A 29 12.60 9.30 -5.88
C PRO A 29 12.00 9.67 -7.24
N THR A 30 12.87 9.99 -8.19
CA THR A 30 12.52 10.13 -9.61
C THR A 30 12.51 8.78 -10.35
N SER A 31 13.27 7.80 -9.86
CA SER A 31 13.30 6.42 -10.35
C SER A 31 12.18 5.57 -9.75
N ASP A 32 12.04 4.34 -10.23
CA ASP A 32 11.13 3.35 -9.65
C ASP A 32 11.42 3.13 -8.16
N PHE A 33 10.34 2.99 -7.38
CA PHE A 33 10.37 2.77 -5.95
C PHE A 33 9.06 2.18 -5.46
N SER A 34 9.08 1.56 -4.30
CA SER A 34 7.86 1.24 -3.54
C SER A 34 8.07 1.56 -2.07
N ALA A 35 7.00 1.99 -1.42
CA ALA A 35 6.97 2.24 0.01
C ALA A 35 5.57 1.91 0.54
N VAL A 36 5.51 1.48 1.80
CA VAL A 36 4.26 1.41 2.55
C VAL A 36 4.16 2.64 3.43
N ILE A 37 3.01 3.31 3.42
CA ILE A 37 2.76 4.51 4.21
C ILE A 37 1.60 4.27 5.17
N ASN A 38 1.78 4.66 6.43
CA ASN A 38 0.68 4.74 7.39
C ASN A 38 -0.03 6.08 7.23
N THR A 39 -1.35 6.09 7.38
CA THR A 39 -2.14 7.33 7.38
C THR A 39 -1.98 8.14 8.67
N ASP A 40 -1.56 7.50 9.76
CA ASP A 40 -1.19 8.18 10.99
C ASP A 40 0.26 8.66 10.96
N ASP A 41 0.52 9.75 11.69
CA ASP A 41 1.86 10.29 11.90
C ASP A 41 2.67 9.44 12.89
N SER A 42 3.97 9.72 12.97
CA SER A 42 4.93 8.99 13.80
C SER A 42 4.70 9.08 15.30
N THR A 43 3.81 9.96 15.77
CA THR A 43 3.46 10.10 17.18
C THR A 43 2.29 9.19 17.58
N LYS A 44 1.64 8.55 16.62
CA LYS A 44 0.49 7.68 16.82
C LYS A 44 0.81 6.20 16.60
N PRO A 45 -0.03 5.28 17.11
CA PRO A 45 0.19 3.84 16.96
C PRO A 45 0.11 3.32 15.50
N GLY A 46 -0.47 4.09 14.59
CA GLY A 46 -0.77 3.67 13.22
C GLY A 46 -2.23 3.24 13.06
N ASP A 47 -2.89 3.67 11.98
CA ASP A 47 -4.30 3.38 11.71
C ASP A 47 -4.49 2.53 10.45
N HIS A 48 -4.02 3.01 9.30
CA HIS A 48 -4.23 2.34 8.02
C HIS A 48 -2.96 2.36 7.15
N TRP A 49 -2.69 1.25 6.48
CA TRP A 49 -1.53 1.08 5.60
C TRP A 49 -1.92 1.18 4.12
N LEU A 50 -1.09 1.89 3.34
CA LEU A 50 -1.28 2.16 1.92
C LEU A 50 0.03 1.92 1.16
N VAL A 51 -0.06 1.67 -0.15
CA VAL A 51 1.14 1.59 -1.02
C VAL A 51 1.29 2.87 -1.83
N LEU A 52 2.51 3.40 -1.83
CA LEU A 52 2.97 4.41 -2.77
C LEU A 52 4.14 3.86 -3.58
N ALA A 53 4.00 3.79 -4.90
CA ALA A 53 5.02 3.21 -5.75
C ALA A 53 5.17 3.97 -7.07
N ARG A 54 6.38 4.04 -7.61
CA ARG A 54 6.62 4.39 -9.01
C ARG A 54 7.04 3.12 -9.73
N LYS A 55 6.34 2.79 -10.80
CA LYS A 55 6.70 1.71 -11.73
C LYS A 55 6.53 2.17 -13.16
N GLU A 56 7.56 2.01 -13.98
CA GLU A 56 7.53 2.35 -15.41
C GLU A 56 7.06 3.80 -15.65
N GLY A 57 7.53 4.73 -14.80
CA GLY A 57 7.18 6.15 -14.88
C GLY A 57 5.77 6.52 -14.40
N LYS A 58 4.97 5.57 -13.89
CA LYS A 58 3.64 5.83 -13.33
C LYS A 58 3.69 5.84 -11.81
N LEU A 59 3.19 6.91 -11.20
CA LEU A 59 2.98 6.96 -9.76
C LEU A 59 1.67 6.23 -9.40
N LEU A 60 1.76 5.28 -8.49
CA LEU A 60 0.68 4.41 -8.03
C LEU A 60 0.38 4.76 -6.57
N PHE A 61 -0.89 5.00 -6.27
CA PHE A 61 -1.40 5.10 -4.91
C PHE A 61 -2.46 4.02 -4.73
N ILE A 62 -2.22 3.06 -3.84
CA ILE A 62 -3.05 1.87 -3.72
C ILE A 62 -3.57 1.79 -2.29
N ASP A 63 -4.89 1.72 -2.19
CA ASP A 63 -5.62 1.59 -0.94
C ASP A 63 -6.53 0.37 -1.04
N SER A 64 -6.45 -0.57 -0.09
CA SER A 64 -7.34 -1.73 -0.05
C SER A 64 -8.83 -1.37 0.08
N TYR A 65 -9.16 -0.15 0.54
CA TYR A 65 -10.53 0.40 0.51
C TYR A 65 -10.90 1.07 -0.82
N GLY A 66 -9.96 1.22 -1.75
CA GLY A 66 -10.19 1.81 -3.07
C GLY A 66 -10.32 3.32 -3.07
N ARG A 67 -9.90 4.00 -1.99
CA ARG A 67 -9.91 5.46 -1.90
C ARG A 67 -8.86 6.07 -2.81
N HIS A 68 -9.20 7.23 -3.36
CA HIS A 68 -8.26 8.05 -4.11
C HIS A 68 -7.40 8.86 -3.13
N TYR A 69 -6.14 9.21 -3.45
CA TYR A 69 -5.29 10.04 -2.57
C TYR A 69 -5.86 11.45 -2.25
N LYS A 70 -6.96 11.84 -2.88
CA LYS A 70 -7.70 13.09 -2.65
C LYS A 70 -9.01 12.88 -1.89
N ASP A 71 -9.28 11.65 -1.44
CA ASP A 71 -10.53 11.30 -0.77
C ASP A 71 -10.72 12.15 0.49
N GLU A 72 -11.94 12.67 0.68
CA GLU A 72 -12.27 13.56 1.79
C GLU A 72 -12.40 12.81 3.13
N SER A 73 -12.45 11.47 3.10
CA SER A 73 -12.46 10.66 4.32
C SER A 73 -11.10 10.53 5.01
N PHE A 74 -10.02 10.98 4.37
CA PHE A 74 -8.71 11.01 5.01
C PHE A 74 -8.60 12.13 6.04
N ASP A 75 -7.80 11.88 7.09
CA ASP A 75 -7.40 12.94 8.02
C ASP A 75 -6.79 14.13 7.24
N PRO A 76 -7.16 15.38 7.56
CA PRO A 76 -6.67 16.55 6.84
C PRO A 76 -5.15 16.68 6.81
N ASN A 77 -4.44 16.27 7.85
CA ASN A 77 -2.98 16.36 7.89
C ASN A 77 -2.36 15.35 6.92
N PHE A 78 -2.81 14.10 6.95
CA PHE A 78 -2.39 13.09 5.98
C PHE A 78 -2.71 13.53 4.55
N LYS A 79 -3.94 13.99 4.30
CA LYS A 79 -4.39 14.44 2.98
C LYS A 79 -3.53 15.59 2.44
N ASN A 80 -3.27 16.61 3.27
CA ASN A 80 -2.43 17.74 2.86
C ASN A 80 -0.99 17.29 2.62
N TRP A 81 -0.47 16.41 3.46
CA TRP A 81 0.88 15.88 3.31
C TRP A 81 1.02 15.08 1.99
N ILE A 82 0.10 14.15 1.72
CA ILE A 82 0.20 13.29 0.52
C ILE A 82 -0.01 14.09 -0.77
N LEU A 83 -0.86 15.12 -0.75
CA LEU A 83 -1.00 16.06 -1.87
C LEU A 83 0.31 16.77 -2.17
N ASN A 84 1.00 17.27 -1.14
CA ASN A 84 2.30 17.93 -1.30
C ASN A 84 3.39 16.96 -1.76
N TYR A 85 3.41 15.74 -1.21
CA TYR A 85 4.39 14.72 -1.60
C TYR A 85 4.19 14.25 -3.05
N ILE A 86 2.94 14.10 -3.50
CA ILE A 86 2.61 13.73 -4.88
C ILE A 86 2.92 14.88 -5.84
N GLY A 87 2.60 16.12 -5.48
CA GLY A 87 2.75 17.28 -6.37
C GLY A 87 1.86 17.18 -7.61
N ASP A 88 2.37 17.59 -8.76
CA ASP A 88 1.61 17.66 -10.02
C ASP A 88 1.61 16.34 -10.83
N GLU A 89 2.08 15.25 -10.23
CA GLU A 89 2.21 13.98 -10.93
C GLU A 89 0.86 13.31 -11.23
N ARG A 90 0.79 12.64 -12.39
CA ARG A 90 -0.35 11.80 -12.71
C ARG A 90 -0.29 10.51 -11.89
N VAL A 91 -1.29 10.32 -11.03
CA VAL A 91 -1.41 9.14 -10.16
C VAL A 91 -2.43 8.16 -10.71
N VAL A 92 -2.09 6.87 -10.66
CA VAL A 92 -3.01 5.76 -10.91
C VAL A 92 -3.41 5.16 -9.57
N CYS A 93 -4.72 5.02 -9.33
CA CYS A 93 -5.25 4.40 -8.13
C CYS A 93 -6.08 3.16 -8.47
N ASN A 94 -6.12 2.18 -7.57
CA ASN A 94 -7.23 1.24 -7.59
C ASN A 94 -8.51 1.95 -7.12
N ARG A 95 -9.67 1.54 -7.64
CA ARG A 95 -10.98 2.10 -7.26
C ARG A 95 -11.93 1.06 -6.68
N ARG A 96 -11.48 -0.19 -6.60
CA ARG A 96 -12.28 -1.28 -6.04
C ARG A 96 -12.02 -1.35 -4.56
N TRP A 97 -13.11 -1.45 -3.80
CA TRP A 97 -13.10 -1.81 -2.39
C TRP A 97 -12.76 -3.29 -2.27
N LEU A 98 -11.63 -3.63 -1.63
CA LEU A 98 -11.11 -5.00 -1.56
C LEU A 98 -11.16 -5.61 -0.15
N GLN A 99 -10.98 -4.79 0.89
CA GLN A 99 -10.85 -5.23 2.30
C GLN A 99 -12.08 -4.91 3.13
N ARG A 100 -12.49 -5.75 4.09
CA ARG A 100 -13.56 -5.38 5.03
C ARG A 100 -13.13 -4.26 5.99
N LEU A 101 -14.01 -3.30 6.30
CA LEU A 101 -13.75 -2.27 7.32
C LEU A 101 -13.39 -2.83 8.70
N THR A 102 -13.89 -4.03 9.02
CA THR A 102 -13.64 -4.67 10.32
C THR A 102 -12.39 -5.56 10.32
N SER A 103 -11.64 -5.58 9.21
CA SER A 103 -10.45 -6.41 9.05
C SER A 103 -9.18 -5.60 9.25
N ASN A 104 -8.18 -6.19 9.92
CA ASN A 104 -6.85 -5.60 10.11
C ASN A 104 -5.86 -6.02 9.01
N ALA A 105 -6.36 -6.38 7.81
CA ALA A 105 -5.57 -6.94 6.72
C ALA A 105 -4.87 -5.90 5.82
N CYS A 106 -5.03 -4.58 6.04
CA CYS A 106 -4.47 -3.54 5.16
C CYS A 106 -2.96 -3.67 4.93
N GLY A 107 -2.19 -4.04 5.96
CA GLY A 107 -0.76 -4.33 5.81
C GLY A 107 -0.48 -5.53 4.90
N ALA A 108 -1.31 -6.59 4.98
CA ALA A 108 -1.18 -7.76 4.10
C ALA A 108 -1.51 -7.44 2.64
N TYR A 109 -2.49 -6.57 2.40
CA TYR A 109 -2.74 -6.02 1.06
C TYR A 109 -1.52 -5.25 0.54
N CYS A 110 -0.86 -4.45 1.37
CA CYS A 110 0.34 -3.73 0.97
C CYS A 110 1.46 -4.68 0.53
N VAL A 111 1.70 -5.75 1.30
CA VAL A 111 2.67 -6.80 0.95
C VAL A 111 2.32 -7.45 -0.38
N TYR A 112 1.07 -7.89 -0.54
CA TYR A 112 0.58 -8.49 -1.79
C TYR A 112 0.81 -7.55 -2.98
N PHE A 113 0.39 -6.28 -2.88
CA PHE A 113 0.52 -5.36 -4.00
C PHE A 113 1.97 -5.09 -4.37
N ILE A 114 2.86 -4.86 -3.40
CA ILE A 114 4.27 -4.57 -3.71
C ILE A 114 4.95 -5.76 -4.37
N ARG A 115 4.72 -6.99 -3.88
CA ARG A 115 5.30 -8.21 -4.50
C ARG A 115 4.78 -8.44 -5.90
N GLU A 116 3.46 -8.37 -6.09
CA GLU A 116 2.85 -8.61 -7.40
C GLU A 116 3.14 -7.51 -8.41
N LEU A 117 3.33 -6.27 -7.95
CA LEU A 117 3.72 -5.17 -8.82
C LEU A 117 5.10 -5.34 -9.41
N ASP A 118 5.94 -6.28 -9.01
CA ASP A 118 7.21 -6.52 -9.71
C ASP A 118 6.97 -7.13 -11.10
N ASN A 119 6.02 -8.07 -11.19
CA ASN A 119 5.76 -8.85 -12.41
C ASN A 119 4.44 -8.48 -13.10
N HIS A 120 3.56 -7.73 -12.44
CA HIS A 120 2.22 -7.47 -12.93
C HIS A 120 1.85 -5.98 -12.94
N SER A 121 0.83 -5.64 -13.74
CA SER A 121 0.23 -4.31 -13.72
C SER A 121 -0.77 -4.19 -12.57
N LEU A 122 -0.99 -2.97 -12.06
CA LEU A 122 -2.02 -2.73 -11.02
C LEU A 122 -3.40 -3.30 -11.42
N ARG A 123 -3.77 -3.22 -12.70
CA ARG A 123 -5.04 -3.78 -13.20
C ARG A 123 -5.11 -5.29 -12.99
N PHE A 124 -4.01 -6.00 -13.25
CA PHE A 124 -3.92 -7.43 -13.02
C PHE A 124 -3.98 -7.76 -11.54
N CYS A 125 -3.17 -7.10 -10.69
CA CYS A 125 -3.16 -7.31 -9.25
C CYS A 125 -4.56 -7.11 -8.63
N VAL A 126 -5.33 -6.13 -9.11
CA VAL A 126 -6.70 -5.89 -8.64
C VAL A 126 -7.70 -6.92 -9.21
N SER A 127 -7.40 -7.55 -10.34
CA SER A 127 -8.33 -8.47 -11.02
C SER A 127 -8.50 -9.82 -10.34
N VAL A 128 -7.53 -10.25 -9.52
CA VAL A 128 -7.62 -11.53 -8.79
C VAL A 128 -8.67 -11.51 -7.69
N PHE A 129 -9.07 -10.31 -7.25
CA PHE A 129 -10.02 -10.14 -6.15
C PHE A 129 -11.48 -10.21 -6.63
N GLY A 130 -12.28 -10.94 -5.86
CA GLY A 130 -13.72 -11.04 -6.04
C GLY A 130 -14.49 -9.89 -5.40
N VAL A 131 -15.82 -10.02 -5.37
CA VAL A 131 -16.73 -9.08 -4.68
C VAL A 131 -16.90 -9.43 -3.20
N ASP A 132 -16.57 -10.66 -2.79
CA ASP A 132 -16.60 -11.09 -1.41
C ASP A 132 -15.36 -10.58 -0.66
N LEU A 133 -15.56 -9.54 0.15
CA LEU A 133 -14.49 -8.91 0.91
C LEU A 133 -13.88 -9.83 1.97
N ALA A 134 -14.66 -10.76 2.54
CA ALA A 134 -14.14 -11.72 3.52
C ALA A 134 -13.24 -12.77 2.85
N ALA A 135 -13.63 -13.21 1.65
CA ALA A 135 -12.79 -14.08 0.83
C ALA A 135 -11.51 -13.38 0.38
N ASN A 136 -11.60 -12.10 -0.01
CA ASN A 136 -10.44 -11.29 -0.37
C ASN A 136 -9.45 -11.14 0.80
N ASP A 137 -9.96 -10.81 2.01
CA ASP A 137 -9.15 -10.72 3.23
C ASP A 137 -8.45 -12.06 3.52
N SER A 138 -9.20 -13.16 3.44
CA SER A 138 -8.67 -14.51 3.65
C SER A 138 -7.59 -14.87 2.63
N PHE A 139 -7.75 -14.43 1.38
CA PHE A 139 -6.76 -14.64 0.33
C PHE A 139 -5.45 -13.91 0.62
N VAL A 140 -5.47 -12.61 0.93
CA VAL A 140 -4.22 -11.86 1.17
C VAL A 140 -3.50 -12.32 2.44
N LEU A 141 -4.25 -12.70 3.49
CA LEU A 141 -3.63 -13.23 4.70
C LEU A 141 -2.90 -14.55 4.40
N ARG A 142 -3.54 -15.48 3.69
CA ARG A 142 -2.89 -16.73 3.26
C ARG A 142 -1.70 -16.50 2.32
N TYR A 143 -1.82 -15.56 1.38
CA TYR A 143 -0.72 -15.17 0.50
C TYR A 143 0.50 -14.75 1.34
N VAL A 144 0.25 -13.92 2.36
CA VAL A 144 1.30 -13.39 3.24
C VAL A 144 1.89 -14.45 4.17
N ASP A 145 1.08 -15.38 4.66
CA ASP A 145 1.54 -16.50 5.51
C ASP A 145 2.43 -17.47 4.71
N ASN A 146 2.13 -17.71 3.44
CA ASN A 146 2.90 -18.62 2.59
C ASN A 146 4.31 -18.10 2.27
N ILE A 147 4.54 -16.77 2.29
CA ILE A 147 5.88 -16.19 2.11
C ILE A 147 6.83 -16.69 3.19
N ASP A 148 6.34 -16.89 4.43
CA ASP A 148 7.18 -17.32 5.56
C ASP A 148 7.53 -18.82 5.49
N THR A 149 6.82 -19.59 4.67
CA THR A 149 7.06 -21.04 4.50
C THR A 149 8.05 -21.39 3.39
N GLU A 150 8.45 -20.40 2.58
CA GLU A 150 9.38 -20.59 1.46
C GLU A 150 10.81 -20.08 1.76
N GLN A 151 11.06 -19.58 2.98
CA GLN A 151 12.37 -19.19 3.50
C GLN A 151 12.98 -20.28 4.39
#